data_AF-A0A2K3KSI5-F1
#
_entry.id   AF-A0A2K3KSI5-F1
#
_cell.length_a   1.000
_cell.length_b   1.000
_cell.length_c   1.000
_cell.angle_alpha   90.00
_cell.angle_beta   90.00
_cell.angle_gamma   90.00
#
_symmetry.space_group_name_H-M   'P 1'
#
loop_
_entity.id
_entity.type
_entity.pdbx_description
1 polymer ?
#
loop_
_entity_poly.entity_id
_entity_poly.type
_entity_poly.pdbx_seq_one_letter_code
_entity_poly.pdbx_strand_id
1 'polypeptide(L)' 'MRRSRKQVEGFLSFVKQERISSMQDALSPSLKALVADKLFRHSNPDVNVAVASCISEIIRISAPKAPYDANQMK' A
#
# COMPACT_ATOMS: atom_id res chain seq x y z
N MET A 1 23.23 -24.48 -14.30
CA MET A 1 22.01 -24.40 -13.47
C MET A 1 21.89 -23.13 -12.60
N ARG A 2 22.96 -22.58 -12.01
CA ARG A 2 22.88 -21.37 -11.15
C ARG A 2 22.59 -20.04 -11.89
N ARG A 3 23.01 -19.90 -13.17
CA ARG A 3 22.75 -18.69 -13.99
C ARG A 3 21.27 -18.51 -14.33
N SER A 4 20.56 -19.59 -14.66
CA SER A 4 19.14 -19.57 -15.03
C SER A 4 18.25 -19.10 -13.87
N ARG A 5 18.59 -19.48 -12.64
CA ARG A 5 17.82 -19.11 -11.44
C ARG A 5 17.90 -17.61 -11.13
N LYS A 6 19.08 -17.00 -11.27
CA LYS A 6 19.27 -15.55 -11.06
C LYS A 6 18.50 -14.71 -12.07
N GLN A 7 18.41 -15.17 -13.31
CA GLN A 7 17.66 -14.47 -14.36
C GLN A 7 16.16 -14.51 -14.06
N VAL A 8 15.65 -15.69 -13.68
CA VAL A 8 14.24 -15.86 -13.26
C VAL A 8 13.92 -15.05 -12.00
N GLU A 9 14.78 -15.07 -10.98
CA GLU A 9 14.62 -14.25 -9.77
C GLU A 9 14.62 -12.74 -10.11
N GLY A 10 15.47 -12.30 -11.05
CA GLY A 10 15.47 -10.94 -11.57
C GLY A 10 14.16 -10.55 -12.24
N PHE A 11 13.67 -11.35 -13.18
CA PHE A 11 12.37 -11.09 -13.85
C PHE A 11 11.20 -11.12 -12.87
N LEU A 12 11.19 -12.05 -11.91
CA LEU A 12 10.17 -12.11 -10.87
C LEU A 12 10.21 -10.88 -9.96
N SER A 13 11.41 -10.36 -9.65
CA SER A 13 11.54 -9.13 -8.86
C SER A 13 11.03 -7.90 -9.61
N PHE A 14 11.31 -7.80 -10.91
CA PHE A 14 10.79 -6.74 -11.78
C PHE A 14 9.27 -6.77 -11.85
N VAL A 15 8.67 -7.93 -12.14
CA VAL A 15 7.21 -8.11 -12.21
C VAL A 15 6.54 -7.81 -10.87
N LYS A 16 7.14 -8.24 -9.76
CA LYS A 16 6.63 -7.92 -8.40
C LYS A 16 6.63 -6.41 -8.17
N GLN A 17 7.69 -5.72 -8.56
CA GLN A 17 7.83 -4.29 -8.34
C GLN A 17 6.89 -3.45 -9.22
N GLU A 18 6.73 -3.80 -10.49
CA GLU A 18 5.78 -3.12 -11.40
C GLU A 18 4.34 -3.28 -10.92
N ARG A 19 3.96 -4.48 -10.47
CA ARG A 19 2.63 -4.70 -9.87
C ARG A 19 2.40 -3.82 -8.66
N ILE A 20 3.39 -3.68 -7.77
CA ILE A 20 3.27 -2.79 -6.61
C ILE A 20 3.06 -1.33 -7.06
N SER A 21 3.79 -0.85 -8.07
CA SER A 21 3.62 0.52 -8.58
C SER A 21 2.23 0.76 -9.16
N SER A 22 1.78 -0.13 -10.07
CA SER A 22 0.46 -0.01 -10.69
C SER A 22 -0.68 -0.10 -9.67
N MET A 23 -0.55 -0.98 -8.67
CA MET A 23 -1.52 -1.07 -7.58
C MET A 23 -1.50 0.17 -6.69
N GLN A 24 -0.33 0.75 -6.41
CA GLN A 24 -0.25 2.00 -5.65
C GLN A 24 -0.90 3.17 -6.38
N ASP A 25 -0.70 3.28 -7.70
CA ASP A 25 -1.33 4.32 -8.51
C ASP A 25 -2.86 4.19 -8.49
N ALA A 26 -3.37 2.96 -8.59
CA ALA A 26 -4.81 2.68 -8.51
C ALA A 26 -5.38 2.93 -7.10
N LEU A 27 -4.62 2.65 -6.04
CA LEU A 27 -5.04 2.82 -4.65
C LEU A 27 -4.85 4.24 -4.13
N SER A 28 -3.98 5.05 -4.75
CA SER A 28 -3.63 6.41 -4.31
C SER A 28 -4.85 7.32 -4.08
N PRO A 29 -5.88 7.36 -4.95
CA PRO A 29 -7.10 8.14 -4.70
C PRO A 29 -7.87 7.67 -3.47
N SER A 30 -8.04 6.35 -3.31
CA SER A 30 -8.73 5.76 -2.15
C SER A 30 -7.95 6.02 -0.87
N LEU A 31 -6.63 5.89 -0.92
CA LEU A 31 -5.72 6.15 0.18
C LEU A 31 -5.85 7.60 0.68
N LYS A 32 -5.80 8.56 -0.25
CA LYS A 32 -5.99 9.99 0.03
C LYS A 32 -7.36 10.28 0.67
N ALA A 33 -8.40 9.59 0.21
CA ALA A 33 -9.73 9.72 0.81
C ALA A 33 -9.81 9.10 2.21
N LEU A 34 -9.11 7.99 2.47
CA LEU A 34 -9.05 7.31 3.76
C LEU A 34 -8.29 8.12 4.82
N VAL A 35 -7.22 8.83 4.44
CA VAL A 35 -6.43 9.69 5.35
C VAL A 35 -6.99 11.10 5.50
N ALA A 36 -8.02 11.48 4.73
CA ALA A 36 -8.67 12.76 4.90
C ALA A 36 -9.32 12.84 6.29
N ASP A 37 -9.18 13.98 6.97
CA ASP A 37 -9.69 14.24 8.34
C ASP A 37 -11.14 13.78 8.52
N LYS A 38 -11.99 13.85 7.48
CA LYS A 38 -13.39 13.46 7.54
C LYS A 38 -13.62 11.97 7.84
N LEU A 39 -12.75 11.10 7.35
CA LEU A 39 -12.87 9.65 7.56
C LEU A 39 -12.02 9.18 8.73
N PHE A 40 -10.86 9.83 8.95
CA PHE A 40 -9.96 9.51 10.05
C PHE A 40 -10.46 10.02 11.41
N ARG A 41 -11.26 11.10 11.44
CA ARG A 41 -11.87 11.68 12.65
C ARG A 41 -13.38 11.53 12.65
N HIS A 42 -13.86 10.45 12.06
CA HIS A 42 -15.29 10.19 11.99
C HIS A 42 -15.85 9.91 13.40
N SER A 43 -17.03 10.44 13.72
CA SER A 43 -17.62 10.32 15.06
C SER A 43 -18.02 8.89 15.43
N ASN A 44 -18.20 8.03 14.43
CA ASN A 44 -18.49 6.61 14.64
C ASN A 44 -17.17 5.81 14.77
N PRO A 45 -16.90 5.16 15.91
CA PRO A 45 -15.68 4.37 16.14
C PRO A 45 -15.55 3.16 15.21
N ASP A 46 -16.65 2.52 14.81
CA ASP A 46 -16.62 1.36 13.91
C ASP A 46 -16.10 1.75 12.51
N VAL A 47 -16.43 2.97 12.07
CA VAL A 47 -15.89 3.54 10.82
C VAL A 47 -14.39 3.75 10.94
N ASN A 48 -13.90 4.27 12.08
CA ASN A 48 -12.46 4.47 12.29
C ASN A 48 -11.69 3.13 12.32
N VAL A 49 -12.26 2.09 12.93
CA VAL A 49 -11.66 0.74 12.94
C VAL A 49 -11.59 0.17 11.53
N ALA A 50 -12.67 0.30 10.74
CA ALA A 50 -12.68 -0.16 9.35
C ALA A 50 -11.64 0.60 8.49
N VAL A 51 -11.53 1.92 8.66
CA VAL A 51 -10.52 2.75 7.98
C VAL A 51 -9.10 2.32 8.37
N ALA A 52 -8.82 2.13 9.66
CA ALA A 52 -7.52 1.68 10.14
C ALA A 52 -7.16 0.28 9.61
N SER A 53 -8.13 -0.63 9.52
CA SER A 53 -7.95 -1.95 8.92
C SER A 53 -7.61 -1.83 7.43
N CYS A 54 -8.35 -1.04 6.66
CA CYS A 54 -8.09 -0.81 5.24
C CYS A 54 -6.68 -0.22 5.00
N ILE A 55 -6.29 0.77 5.80
CA ILE A 55 -4.94 1.36 5.74
C ILE A 55 -3.88 0.29 6.02
N SER A 56 -4.04 -0.50 7.09
CA SER A 56 -3.10 -1.58 7.47
C SER A 56 -2.93 -2.62 6.36
N GLU A 57 -4.02 -2.99 5.67
CA GLU A 57 -3.96 -3.91 4.53
C GLU A 57 -3.17 -3.33 3.35
N ILE A 58 -3.37 -2.05 3.04
CA ILE A 58 -2.66 -1.39 1.95
C ILE A 58 -1.16 -1.31 2.26
N ILE A 59 -0.78 -1.07 3.53
CA ILE A 59 0.62 -1.16 3.98
C ILE A 59 1.17 -2.55 3.73
N ARG A 60 0.44 -3.59 4.16
CA ARG A 60 0.90 -4.98 4.03
C ARG A 60 1.09 -5.39 2.58
N ILE A 61 0.19 -4.98 1.67
CA ILE A 61 0.27 -5.29 0.23
C ILE A 61 1.39 -4.50 -0.46
N SER A 62 1.65 -3.28 0.00
CA SER A 62 2.70 -2.40 -0.55
C SER A 62 4.10 -2.68 0.00
N ALA A 63 4.20 -3.39 1.13
CA ALA A 63 5.47 -3.74 1.75
C ALA A 63 6.41 -4.45 0.75
N PRO A 64 7.72 -4.14 0.75
CA PRO A 64 8.46 -3.35 1.73
C PRO A 64 8.45 -1.83 1.50
N LYS A 65 7.76 -1.34 0.46
CA LYS A 65 7.77 0.07 0.07
C LYS A 65 6.58 0.77 0.74
N ALA A 66 6.85 1.71 1.65
CA ALA A 66 5.78 2.43 2.34
C ALA A 66 4.88 3.16 1.31
N PRO A 67 3.55 2.98 1.37
CA PRO A 67 2.63 3.65 0.45
C PRO A 67 2.41 5.14 0.79
N TYR A 68 3.00 5.65 1.88
CA TYR A 68 2.93 7.05 2.30
C TYR A 68 4.29 7.60 2.73
N ASP A 69 4.39 8.92 2.68
CA ASP A 69 5.37 9.68 3.47
C ASP A 69 4.82 9.82 4.90
N ALA A 70 5.62 9.46 5.92
CA ALA A 70 5.20 9.38 7.32
C ALA A 70 4.60 10.69 7.86
N ASN A 71 4.86 11.81 7.19
CA ASN A 71 4.33 13.14 7.49
C ASN A 71 2.82 13.30 7.22
N GLN A 72 2.17 12.35 6.54
CA GLN A 72 0.73 12.38 6.24
C GLN A 72 -0.14 11.77 7.36
N MET A 73 0.45 11.11 8.36
CA MET A 73 -0.24 10.52 9.50
C MET A 73 0.06 11.32 10.78
N LYS A 74 -0.31 12.60 10.79
CA LYS A 74 -0.17 13.49 11.96
C LYS A 74 -1.52 14.02 12.42
#